data_AF-A0A9X3S9C5-F1
#
_entry.id   AF-A0A9X3S9C5-F1
#
_cell.length_a   1.000
_cell.length_b   1.000
_cell.length_c   1.000
_cell.angle_alpha   90.00
_cell.angle_beta   90.00
_cell.angle_gamma   90.00
#
_symmetry.space_group_name_H-M   'P 1'
#
loop_
_entity.id
_entity.type
_entity.pdbx_description
1 polymer ?
#
loop_
_entity_poly.entity_id
_entity_poly.type
_entity_poly.pdbx_seq_one_letter_code
_entity_poly.pdbx_strand_id
1 'polypeptide(L)'
;MDANSPTTGYEQDSAQLADALRGQARRGFAPAELIRNEGLLRFAEELGLSGSSSPELALQLHNELVETVQELEEGVQPATRVLLGVDDSPDRVTLTDRRETAASLLGRSGDSFRKNVEPELFRRVADEMRMRSVFRTAQVNRTGSVSVASGNTPISARRVLLSHGSDQDAADNVKRFLRALGLAPVDWGDGIASTGLASPDVAHALRATTDLVQAIIILLTPDDDGKPSSNVLVEAGLALGIAPDRTLLVATHEVELPAILMDVGVIRLSDSVASRNGVRSRLVSAGCEISVRNESWKVVGHLDRRSERAEPGDAQPDVSAPVARVAWVLECWHAVLETLRTSSPLLAAAVEDASPMADPADRLTLVWPEESAFLKRKAESGRDALTQAMRAVTGISVEVAYELRGSRTPPTTTWTPTVSDEELVKRFMDEFDSEVLPPEPEEDS
;
A
#
# COMPACT_ATOMS: atom_id res chain seq x y z
N MET A 1 -41.55 14.21 -20.06
CA MET A 1 -40.55 15.03 -20.75
C MET A 1 -40.02 16.01 -19.72
N ASP A 2 -38.83 15.88 -19.15
CA ASP A 2 -37.71 15.01 -19.52
C ASP A 2 -36.98 14.55 -18.25
N ALA A 3 -36.76 13.25 -18.18
CA ALA A 3 -35.79 12.64 -17.28
C ALA A 3 -34.45 12.67 -18.01
N ASN A 4 -33.55 13.53 -17.57
CA ASN A 4 -32.14 13.44 -17.94
C ASN A 4 -31.30 13.83 -16.73
N SER A 5 -31.27 12.93 -15.75
CA SER A 5 -30.16 12.89 -14.79
C SER A 5 -28.92 12.46 -15.57
N PRO A 6 -27.75 13.07 -15.35
CA PRO A 6 -26.53 12.67 -16.03
C PRO A 6 -26.15 11.27 -15.53
N THR A 7 -26.51 10.25 -16.30
CA THR A 7 -25.91 8.93 -16.21
C THR A 7 -24.43 9.15 -16.54
N THR A 8 -23.62 9.22 -15.48
CA THR A 8 -22.20 9.57 -15.47
C THR A 8 -21.44 8.72 -16.49
N GLY A 9 -20.51 9.31 -17.27
CA GLY A 9 -19.77 8.60 -18.34
C GLY A 9 -19.19 7.25 -17.94
N TYR A 10 -18.88 7.07 -16.64
CA TYR A 10 -18.52 5.80 -16.02
C TYR A 10 -19.50 4.64 -16.29
N GLU A 11 -20.82 4.84 -16.14
CA GLU A 11 -21.82 3.78 -16.35
C GLU A 11 -21.91 3.38 -17.83
N GLN A 12 -21.74 4.36 -18.73
CA GLN A 12 -21.73 4.12 -20.17
C GLN A 12 -20.45 3.38 -20.61
N ASP A 13 -19.31 3.67 -20.00
CA ASP A 13 -18.02 3.05 -20.29
C ASP A 13 -17.91 1.62 -19.74
N SER A 14 -18.51 1.36 -18.57
CA SER A 14 -18.61 0.02 -18.01
C SER A 14 -19.52 -0.88 -18.84
N ALA A 15 -20.67 -0.37 -19.30
CA ALA A 15 -21.57 -1.11 -20.18
C ALA A 15 -20.90 -1.54 -21.50
N GLN A 16 -20.09 -0.66 -22.09
CA GLN A 16 -19.33 -0.98 -23.31
C GLN A 16 -18.27 -2.07 -23.07
N LEU A 17 -17.53 -1.97 -21.95
CA LEU A 17 -16.57 -3.01 -21.57
C LEU A 17 -17.27 -4.36 -21.32
N ALA A 18 -18.40 -4.36 -20.62
CA ALA A 18 -19.19 -5.56 -20.36
C ALA A 18 -19.64 -6.26 -21.66
N ASP A 19 -20.09 -5.48 -22.64
CA ASP A 19 -20.48 -6.01 -23.96
C ASP A 19 -19.27 -6.51 -24.77
N ALA A 20 -18.13 -5.84 -24.68
CA ALA A 20 -16.89 -6.28 -25.31
C ALA A 20 -16.39 -7.62 -24.72
N LEU A 21 -16.40 -7.76 -23.39
CA LEU A 21 -16.09 -9.01 -22.69
C LEU A 21 -17.07 -10.11 -23.10
N ARG A 22 -18.38 -9.82 -23.10
CA ARG A 22 -19.40 -10.80 -23.53
C ARG A 22 -19.20 -11.25 -24.97
N GLY A 23 -18.81 -10.35 -25.88
CA GLY A 23 -18.47 -10.65 -27.26
C GLY A 23 -17.25 -11.57 -27.40
N GLN A 24 -16.25 -11.39 -26.53
CA GLN A 24 -15.02 -12.20 -26.51
C GLN A 24 -15.22 -13.59 -25.89
N ALA A 25 -16.23 -13.78 -25.04
CA ALA A 25 -16.46 -15.02 -24.31
C ALA A 25 -16.48 -16.28 -25.20
N ARG A 26 -16.94 -16.18 -26.46
CA ARG A 26 -16.93 -17.31 -27.41
C ARG A 26 -15.52 -17.77 -27.79
N ARG A 27 -14.60 -16.83 -27.93
CA ARG A 27 -13.19 -17.09 -28.26
C ARG A 27 -12.36 -17.41 -27.03
N GLY A 28 -12.82 -16.98 -25.84
CA GLY A 28 -12.12 -17.16 -24.57
C GLY A 28 -11.13 -16.02 -24.27
N PHE A 29 -10.52 -16.10 -23.09
CA PHE A 29 -9.72 -15.00 -22.53
C PHE A 29 -8.26 -15.39 -22.27
N ALA A 30 -7.78 -16.50 -22.82
CA ALA A 30 -6.35 -16.80 -22.83
C ALA A 30 -5.58 -15.71 -23.60
N PRO A 31 -4.31 -15.41 -23.26
CA PRO A 31 -3.55 -14.36 -23.92
C PRO A 31 -3.54 -14.49 -25.45
N ALA A 32 -3.39 -15.70 -25.98
CA ALA A 32 -3.41 -15.97 -27.42
C ALA A 32 -4.71 -15.56 -28.14
N GLU A 33 -5.85 -15.60 -27.43
CA GLU A 33 -7.17 -15.25 -27.95
C GLU A 33 -7.48 -13.76 -27.82
N LEU A 34 -6.91 -13.12 -26.79
CA LEU A 34 -7.03 -11.68 -26.56
C LEU A 34 -6.22 -10.86 -27.55
N ILE A 35 -5.06 -11.35 -28.01
CA ILE A 35 -4.21 -10.68 -29.02
C ILE A 35 -5.00 -10.30 -30.28
N ARG A 36 -6.04 -11.08 -30.63
CA ARG A 36 -6.83 -10.90 -31.86
C ARG A 36 -8.01 -9.94 -31.70
N ASN A 37 -8.20 -9.33 -30.52
CA ASN A 37 -9.32 -8.43 -30.24
C ASN A 37 -8.81 -7.01 -29.93
N GLU A 38 -8.52 -6.25 -30.99
CA GLU A 38 -8.06 -4.86 -30.89
C GLU A 38 -9.02 -3.94 -30.11
N GLY A 39 -10.32 -4.25 -30.10
CA GLY A 39 -11.31 -3.49 -29.33
C GLY A 39 -11.09 -3.65 -27.82
N LEU A 40 -10.86 -4.87 -27.35
CA LEU A 40 -10.53 -5.15 -25.95
C LEU A 40 -9.14 -4.63 -25.56
N LEU A 41 -8.17 -4.68 -26.48
CA LEU A 41 -6.84 -4.11 -26.23
C LEU A 41 -6.89 -2.58 -26.08
N ARG A 42 -7.76 -1.89 -26.81
CA ARG A 42 -8.01 -0.45 -26.58
C ARG A 42 -8.58 -0.17 -25.19
N PHE A 43 -9.52 -1.01 -24.73
CA PHE A 43 -10.00 -0.93 -23.35
C PHE A 43 -8.89 -1.22 -22.34
N ALA A 44 -7.92 -2.09 -22.63
CA ALA A 44 -6.80 -2.35 -21.73
C ALA A 44 -5.99 -1.06 -21.47
N GLU A 45 -5.76 -0.25 -22.50
CA GLU A 45 -5.10 1.06 -22.35
C GLU A 45 -5.95 2.03 -21.52
N GLU A 46 -7.27 2.08 -21.75
CA GLU A 46 -8.21 2.88 -20.92
C GLU A 46 -8.28 2.40 -19.47
N LEU A 47 -7.98 1.13 -19.22
CA LEU A 47 -7.86 0.55 -17.89
C LEU A 47 -6.49 0.89 -17.23
N GLY A 48 -5.61 1.63 -17.91
CA GLY A 48 -4.29 1.97 -17.42
C GLY A 48 -3.31 0.78 -17.41
N LEU A 49 -3.58 -0.25 -18.21
CA LEU A 49 -2.64 -1.36 -18.42
C LEU A 49 -1.56 -0.91 -19.40
N SER A 50 -0.30 -1.20 -19.08
CA SER A 50 0.85 -0.76 -19.87
C SER A 50 1.42 -1.94 -20.65
N GLY A 51 1.69 -1.75 -21.94
CA GLY A 51 2.38 -2.73 -22.77
C GLY A 51 2.91 -2.11 -24.05
N SER A 52 4.11 -2.52 -24.44
CA SER A 52 4.80 -2.04 -25.65
C SER A 52 4.37 -2.77 -26.92
N SER A 53 3.57 -3.83 -26.78
CA SER A 53 3.11 -4.68 -27.88
C SER A 53 1.75 -5.33 -27.58
N SER A 54 1.01 -5.73 -28.63
CA SER A 54 -0.28 -6.41 -28.47
C SER A 54 -0.22 -7.71 -27.66
N PRO A 55 0.83 -8.57 -27.77
CA PRO A 55 1.01 -9.73 -26.89
C PRO A 55 1.18 -9.37 -25.42
N GLU A 56 1.90 -8.30 -25.13
CA GLU A 56 2.12 -7.82 -23.75
C GLU A 56 0.83 -7.27 -23.14
N LEU A 57 0.09 -6.45 -23.90
CA LEU A 57 -1.23 -5.94 -23.49
C LEU A 57 -2.25 -7.07 -23.31
N ALA A 58 -2.22 -8.10 -24.15
CA ALA A 58 -3.10 -9.26 -24.01
C ALA A 58 -2.80 -10.08 -22.75
N LEU A 59 -1.53 -10.24 -22.37
CA LEU A 59 -1.13 -10.88 -21.14
C LEU A 59 -1.52 -10.05 -19.90
N GLN A 60 -1.30 -8.73 -19.96
CA GLN A 60 -1.73 -7.79 -18.92
C GLN A 60 -3.24 -7.85 -18.70
N LEU A 61 -4.02 -7.79 -19.78
CA LEU A 61 -5.48 -7.87 -19.72
C LEU A 61 -5.97 -9.23 -19.20
N HIS A 62 -5.29 -10.32 -19.55
CA HIS A 62 -5.58 -11.65 -19.01
C HIS A 62 -5.38 -11.70 -17.50
N ASN A 63 -4.24 -11.22 -17.01
CA ASN A 63 -3.95 -11.20 -15.57
C ASN A 63 -4.94 -10.30 -14.81
N GLU A 64 -5.28 -9.14 -15.36
CA GLU A 64 -6.29 -8.25 -14.79
C GLU A 64 -7.64 -8.95 -14.61
N LEU A 65 -8.07 -9.73 -15.62
CA LEU A 65 -9.30 -10.51 -15.55
C LEU A 65 -9.24 -11.61 -14.49
N VAL A 66 -8.10 -12.30 -14.38
CA VAL A 66 -7.90 -13.35 -13.36
C VAL A 66 -7.99 -12.73 -11.95
N GLU A 67 -7.30 -11.63 -11.70
CA GLU A 67 -7.31 -10.92 -10.42
C GLU A 67 -8.70 -10.37 -10.10
N THR A 68 -9.36 -9.75 -11.08
CA THR A 68 -10.73 -9.24 -10.91
C THR A 68 -11.68 -10.35 -10.48
N VAL A 69 -11.60 -11.52 -11.12
CA VAL A 69 -12.44 -12.67 -10.75
C VAL A 69 -12.12 -13.20 -9.35
N GLN A 70 -10.86 -13.13 -8.91
CA GLN A 70 -10.45 -13.53 -7.57
C GLN A 70 -11.04 -12.63 -6.46
N GLU A 71 -11.37 -11.38 -6.77
CA GLU A 71 -11.94 -10.43 -5.81
C GLU A 71 -13.47 -10.42 -5.76
N LEU A 72 -14.14 -11.09 -6.71
CA LEU A 72 -15.60 -11.22 -6.70
C LEU A 72 -16.09 -12.01 -5.47
N GLU A 73 -17.34 -11.73 -5.05
CA GLU A 73 -18.02 -12.44 -3.97
C GLU A 73 -17.95 -13.98 -4.15
N GLU A 74 -17.66 -14.72 -3.08
CA GLU A 74 -17.48 -16.19 -3.09
C GLU A 74 -18.65 -16.93 -3.77
N GLY A 75 -19.86 -16.38 -3.67
CA GLY A 75 -21.07 -16.97 -4.27
C GLY A 75 -21.12 -16.92 -5.80
N VAL A 76 -20.42 -15.99 -6.46
CA VAL A 76 -20.44 -15.83 -7.92
C VAL A 76 -19.09 -16.07 -8.58
N GLN A 77 -18.00 -16.01 -7.81
CA GLN A 77 -16.64 -16.19 -8.31
C GLN A 77 -16.44 -17.51 -9.08
N PRO A 78 -16.79 -18.71 -8.56
CA PRO A 78 -16.56 -19.97 -9.27
C PRO A 78 -17.29 -20.03 -10.62
N ALA A 79 -18.53 -19.54 -10.65
CA ALA A 79 -19.33 -19.50 -11.87
C ALA A 79 -18.77 -18.51 -12.90
N THR A 80 -18.28 -17.36 -12.45
CA THR A 80 -17.69 -16.33 -13.32
C THR A 80 -16.35 -16.80 -13.90
N ARG A 81 -15.53 -17.45 -13.08
CA ARG A 81 -14.24 -18.05 -13.49
C ARG A 81 -14.42 -19.07 -14.60
N VAL A 82 -15.38 -19.97 -14.45
CA VAL A 82 -15.73 -20.98 -15.47
C VAL A 82 -16.35 -20.33 -16.71
N LEU A 83 -17.27 -19.38 -16.55
CA LEU A 83 -17.91 -18.68 -17.67
C LEU A 83 -16.88 -17.99 -18.56
N LEU A 84 -15.95 -17.25 -17.97
CA LEU A 84 -14.89 -16.57 -18.69
C LEU A 84 -13.87 -17.57 -19.24
N GLY A 85 -13.64 -18.71 -18.57
CA GLY A 85 -12.61 -19.66 -18.99
C GLY A 85 -11.22 -19.03 -18.87
N VAL A 86 -10.98 -18.31 -17.78
CA VAL A 86 -9.69 -17.64 -17.52
C VAL A 86 -8.58 -18.63 -17.17
N ASP A 87 -8.91 -19.86 -16.76
CA ASP A 87 -7.91 -20.88 -16.39
C ASP A 87 -7.65 -21.92 -17.48
N ASP A 88 -8.53 -22.01 -18.46
CA ASP A 88 -8.53 -23.08 -19.47
C ASP A 88 -8.44 -22.49 -20.87
N SER A 89 -7.60 -23.08 -21.72
CA SER A 89 -7.65 -22.76 -23.15
C SER A 89 -9.02 -23.20 -23.71
N PRO A 90 -9.74 -22.30 -24.42
CA PRO A 90 -11.08 -22.53 -24.95
C PRO A 90 -11.13 -23.68 -25.97
N ASP A 91 -9.98 -24.08 -26.52
CA ASP A 91 -9.81 -25.25 -27.38
C ASP A 91 -10.27 -26.57 -26.71
N ARG A 92 -10.45 -26.60 -25.38
CA ARG A 92 -10.90 -27.79 -24.65
C ARG A 92 -12.37 -27.76 -24.23
N VAL A 93 -13.02 -26.58 -24.17
CA VAL A 93 -14.37 -26.43 -23.60
C VAL A 93 -15.15 -25.30 -24.30
N THR A 94 -16.33 -25.61 -24.84
CA THR A 94 -17.12 -24.61 -25.56
C THR A 94 -17.76 -23.59 -24.62
N LEU A 95 -18.17 -22.42 -25.14
CA LEU A 95 -18.93 -21.45 -24.33
C LEU A 95 -20.27 -22.05 -23.82
N THR A 96 -20.86 -22.98 -24.55
CA THR A 96 -22.09 -23.67 -24.13
C THR A 96 -21.82 -24.50 -22.87
N ASP A 97 -20.76 -25.31 -22.87
CA ASP A 97 -20.39 -26.14 -21.72
C ASP A 97 -20.02 -25.30 -20.50
N ARG A 98 -19.31 -24.18 -20.71
CA ARG A 98 -18.98 -23.21 -19.67
C ARG A 98 -20.23 -22.57 -19.07
N ARG A 99 -21.22 -22.21 -19.89
CA ARG A 99 -22.51 -21.67 -19.41
C ARG A 99 -23.30 -22.69 -18.61
N GLU A 100 -23.36 -23.94 -19.06
CA GLU A 100 -24.07 -24.99 -18.32
C GLU A 100 -23.42 -25.24 -16.95
N THR A 101 -22.09 -25.30 -16.91
CA THR A 101 -21.32 -25.46 -15.67
C THR A 101 -21.52 -24.27 -14.73
N ALA A 102 -21.41 -23.03 -15.24
CA ALA A 102 -21.64 -21.82 -14.45
C ALA A 102 -23.09 -21.72 -13.94
N ALA A 103 -24.08 -22.10 -14.76
CA ALA A 103 -25.48 -22.15 -14.34
C ALA A 103 -25.72 -23.17 -13.22
N SER A 104 -25.08 -24.35 -13.33
CA SER A 104 -25.14 -25.39 -12.29
C SER A 104 -24.55 -24.91 -10.97
N LEU A 105 -23.40 -24.21 -11.00
CA LEU A 105 -22.75 -23.65 -9.81
C LEU A 105 -23.64 -22.63 -9.08
N LEU A 106 -24.48 -21.89 -9.80
CA LEU A 106 -25.42 -20.92 -9.23
C LEU A 106 -26.82 -21.47 -8.96
N GLY A 107 -27.06 -22.78 -9.18
CA GLY A 107 -28.38 -23.39 -9.02
C GLY A 107 -29.44 -22.75 -9.94
N ARG A 108 -29.08 -22.50 -11.20
CA ARG A 108 -29.95 -21.92 -12.24
C ARG A 108 -30.02 -22.84 -13.46
N SER A 109 -31.11 -22.75 -14.21
CA SER A 109 -31.18 -23.38 -15.54
C SER A 109 -30.32 -22.61 -16.53
N GLY A 110 -29.77 -23.29 -17.55
CA GLY A 110 -28.94 -22.64 -18.57
C GLY A 110 -29.63 -21.47 -19.28
N ASP A 111 -30.93 -21.60 -19.56
CA ASP A 111 -31.75 -20.55 -20.18
C ASP A 111 -31.94 -19.32 -19.28
N SER A 112 -32.20 -19.54 -17.98
CA SER A 112 -32.35 -18.45 -17.01
C SER A 112 -31.01 -17.77 -16.75
N PHE A 113 -29.93 -18.56 -16.66
CA PHE A 113 -28.57 -18.06 -16.51
C PHE A 113 -28.20 -17.13 -17.67
N ARG A 114 -28.35 -17.60 -18.91
CA ARG A 114 -28.00 -16.82 -20.10
C ARG A 114 -28.77 -15.51 -20.23
N LYS A 115 -30.05 -15.48 -19.84
CA LYS A 115 -30.90 -14.29 -19.99
C LYS A 115 -30.73 -13.29 -18.84
N ASN A 116 -30.57 -13.78 -17.62
CA ASN A 116 -30.72 -12.93 -16.42
C ASN A 116 -29.46 -12.84 -15.56
N VAL A 117 -28.53 -13.81 -15.66
CA VAL A 117 -27.37 -13.90 -14.78
C VAL A 117 -26.07 -13.58 -15.52
N GLU A 118 -25.85 -14.20 -16.68
CA GLU A 118 -24.67 -13.97 -17.51
C GLU A 118 -24.45 -12.48 -17.83
N PRO A 119 -25.47 -11.70 -18.27
CA PRO A 119 -25.25 -10.29 -18.57
C PRO A 119 -24.78 -9.48 -17.36
N GLU A 120 -25.31 -9.81 -16.19
CA GLU A 120 -25.00 -9.18 -14.91
C GLU A 120 -23.61 -9.55 -14.41
N LEU A 121 -23.16 -10.80 -14.60
CA LEU A 121 -21.79 -11.22 -14.28
C LEU A 121 -20.76 -10.45 -15.11
N PHE A 122 -20.99 -10.27 -16.41
CA PHE A 122 -20.10 -9.45 -17.25
C PHE A 122 -20.10 -7.99 -16.85
N ARG A 123 -21.26 -7.44 -16.44
CA ARG A 123 -21.36 -6.07 -15.93
C ARG A 123 -20.57 -5.90 -14.64
N ARG A 124 -20.69 -6.83 -13.69
CA ARG A 124 -19.92 -6.83 -12.44
C ARG A 124 -18.41 -6.89 -12.69
N VAL A 125 -17.96 -7.75 -13.61
CA VAL A 125 -16.54 -7.83 -13.98
C VAL A 125 -16.07 -6.50 -14.58
N ALA A 126 -16.84 -5.90 -15.48
CA ALA A 126 -16.49 -4.61 -16.09
C ALA A 126 -16.46 -3.46 -15.08
N ASP A 127 -17.45 -3.41 -14.17
CA ASP A 127 -17.51 -2.43 -13.08
C ASP A 127 -16.28 -2.55 -12.18
N GLU A 128 -15.89 -3.77 -11.81
CA GLU A 128 -14.73 -4.03 -10.94
C GLU A 128 -13.41 -3.68 -11.63
N MET A 129 -13.22 -4.06 -12.90
CA MET A 129 -12.04 -3.67 -13.69
C MET A 129 -11.92 -2.15 -13.83
N ARG A 130 -13.03 -1.44 -14.10
CA ARG A 130 -13.05 0.02 -14.19
C ARG A 130 -12.72 0.66 -12.85
N MET A 131 -13.27 0.13 -11.77
CA MET A 131 -13.01 0.61 -10.43
C MET A 131 -11.52 0.45 -10.08
N ARG A 132 -10.93 -0.71 -10.37
CA ARG A 132 -9.48 -0.98 -10.25
C ARG A 132 -8.64 -0.03 -11.11
N SER A 133 -9.07 0.31 -12.32
CA SER A 133 -8.41 1.30 -13.18
C SER A 133 -8.43 2.72 -12.59
N VAL A 134 -9.58 3.16 -12.05
CA VAL A 134 -9.70 4.47 -11.41
C VAL A 134 -8.74 4.56 -10.21
N PHE A 135 -8.64 3.49 -9.41
CA PHE A 135 -7.70 3.42 -8.30
C PHE A 135 -6.25 3.42 -8.74
N ARG A 136 -5.91 2.65 -9.79
CA ARG A 136 -4.57 2.65 -10.40
C ARG A 136 -4.18 4.04 -10.90
N THR A 137 -5.09 4.73 -11.58
CA THR A 137 -4.85 6.09 -12.10
C THR A 137 -4.75 7.11 -10.97
N ALA A 138 -5.54 6.99 -9.90
CA ALA A 138 -5.44 7.84 -8.71
C ALA A 138 -4.17 7.56 -7.88
N GLN A 139 -3.62 6.34 -7.93
CA GLN A 139 -2.30 6.02 -7.38
C GLN A 139 -1.18 6.58 -8.26
N VAL A 140 -1.24 6.39 -9.59
CA VAL A 140 -0.24 6.93 -10.52
C VAL A 140 -0.20 8.47 -10.48
N ASN A 141 -1.34 9.15 -10.38
CA ASN A 141 -1.40 10.61 -10.25
C ASN A 141 -0.93 11.11 -8.88
N ARG A 142 -1.06 10.33 -7.80
CA ARG A 142 -0.40 10.62 -6.51
C ARG A 142 1.10 10.34 -6.53
N THR A 143 1.55 9.49 -7.45
CA THR A 143 2.96 9.15 -7.69
C THR A 143 3.59 9.99 -8.82
N GLY A 144 2.84 10.95 -9.37
CA GLY A 144 3.20 11.77 -10.52
C GLY A 144 4.17 12.92 -10.21
N SER A 145 5.36 12.62 -9.68
CA SER A 145 6.63 13.21 -10.14
C SER A 145 7.84 12.50 -9.52
N VAL A 146 7.95 11.19 -9.68
CA VAL A 146 9.29 10.60 -9.79
C VAL A 146 9.27 9.66 -10.98
N SER A 147 9.75 10.18 -12.11
CA SER A 147 10.41 9.32 -13.08
C SER A 147 11.52 8.63 -12.29
N VAL A 148 11.32 7.35 -11.96
CA VAL A 148 12.44 6.52 -11.52
C VAL A 148 13.32 6.42 -12.75
N ALA A 149 14.31 7.31 -12.81
CA ALA A 149 15.43 7.15 -13.70
C ALA A 149 15.89 5.71 -13.48
N SER A 150 15.82 4.90 -14.54
CA SER A 150 16.60 3.66 -14.63
C SER A 150 18.07 4.08 -14.68
N GLY A 151 18.56 4.58 -13.56
CA GLY A 151 19.97 4.76 -13.28
C GLY A 151 20.43 3.40 -12.83
N ASN A 152 21.14 2.72 -13.73
CA ASN A 152 21.89 1.51 -13.48
C ASN A 152 23.04 1.80 -12.49
N THR A 153 22.71 2.25 -11.28
CA THR A 153 23.65 2.42 -10.18
C THR A 153 23.74 1.05 -9.52
N PRO A 154 24.88 0.35 -9.63
CA PRO A 154 25.01 -0.96 -9.00
C PRO A 154 24.77 -0.82 -7.50
N ILE A 155 23.84 -1.64 -6.98
CA ILE A 155 23.56 -1.73 -5.55
C ILE A 155 24.88 -1.99 -4.84
N SER A 156 25.23 -1.14 -3.88
CA SER A 156 26.46 -1.35 -3.13
C SER A 156 26.36 -2.63 -2.31
N ALA A 157 27.27 -3.58 -2.56
CA ALA A 157 27.37 -4.84 -1.85
C ALA A 157 27.62 -4.69 -0.33
N ARG A 158 27.76 -3.46 0.18
CA ARG A 158 27.96 -3.17 1.59
C ARG A 158 26.68 -2.74 2.30
N ARG A 159 25.62 -2.36 1.58
CA ARG A 159 24.38 -1.86 2.19
C ARG A 159 23.55 -3.02 2.71
N VAL A 160 23.19 -2.97 3.99
CA VAL A 160 22.37 -4.00 4.65
C VAL A 160 21.23 -3.33 5.37
N LEU A 161 20.00 -3.72 5.07
CA LEU A 161 18.81 -3.24 5.79
C LEU A 161 18.73 -3.93 7.16
N LEU A 162 18.46 -3.17 8.21
CA LEU A 162 18.20 -3.68 9.55
C LEU A 162 16.79 -3.27 9.98
N SER A 163 15.89 -4.25 10.07
CA SER A 163 14.59 -4.11 10.76
C SER A 163 14.73 -4.58 12.20
N HIS A 164 14.14 -3.84 13.13
CA HIS A 164 14.15 -4.16 14.55
C HIS A 164 12.92 -3.56 15.24
N GLY A 165 12.56 -4.12 16.40
CA GLY A 165 11.48 -3.62 17.24
C GLY A 165 11.90 -2.46 18.15
N SER A 166 11.26 -2.40 19.32
CA SER A 166 11.43 -1.33 20.30
C SER A 166 12.81 -1.32 21.00
N ASP A 167 13.56 -2.43 20.94
CA ASP A 167 14.88 -2.57 21.55
C ASP A 167 15.99 -1.87 20.74
N GLN A 168 16.10 -0.57 20.96
CA GLN A 168 17.10 0.30 20.32
C GLN A 168 18.53 -0.07 20.71
N ASP A 169 18.75 -0.53 21.94
CA ASP A 169 20.08 -0.90 22.44
C ASP A 169 20.61 -2.13 21.70
N ALA A 170 19.78 -3.16 21.52
CA ALA A 170 20.13 -4.33 20.73
C ALA A 170 20.40 -3.96 19.26
N ALA A 171 19.52 -3.14 18.67
CA ALA A 171 19.69 -2.65 17.31
C ALA A 171 21.02 -1.91 17.12
N ASP A 172 21.36 -0.99 18.03
CA ASP A 172 22.60 -0.23 17.98
C ASP A 172 23.84 -1.11 18.12
N ASN A 173 23.80 -2.13 18.98
CA ASN A 173 24.89 -3.09 19.10
C ASN A 173 25.08 -3.90 17.81
N VAL A 174 23.98 -4.31 17.16
CA VAL A 174 24.02 -4.96 15.85
C VAL A 174 24.55 -4.01 14.76
N LYS A 175 24.13 -2.75 14.73
CA LYS A 175 24.68 -1.73 13.79
C LYS A 175 26.18 -1.55 13.98
N ARG A 176 26.68 -1.48 15.22
CA ARG A 176 28.12 -1.40 15.52
C ARG A 176 28.86 -2.64 15.02
N PHE A 177 28.30 -3.82 15.22
CA PHE A 177 28.83 -5.08 14.71
C PHE A 177 28.91 -5.10 13.17
N LEU A 178 27.84 -4.71 12.46
CA LEU A 178 27.80 -4.63 11.00
C LEU A 178 28.81 -3.63 10.45
N ARG A 179 28.94 -2.46 11.07
CA ARG A 179 29.96 -1.45 10.70
C ARG A 179 31.38 -1.98 10.89
N ALA A 180 31.63 -2.77 11.94
CA ALA A 180 32.93 -3.42 12.14
C ALA A 180 33.22 -4.49 11.08
N LEU A 181 32.19 -5.11 10.49
CA LEU A 181 32.35 -5.98 9.31
C LEU A 181 32.63 -5.19 8.01
N GLY A 182 32.59 -3.85 8.04
CA GLY A 182 32.75 -2.99 6.87
C GLY A 182 31.45 -2.77 6.08
N LEU A 183 30.31 -3.15 6.66
CA LEU A 183 28.99 -2.97 6.07
C LEU A 183 28.37 -1.62 6.49
N ALA A 184 27.43 -1.15 5.69
CA ALA A 184 26.67 0.07 5.91
C ALA A 184 25.23 -0.31 6.30
N PRO A 185 24.91 -0.41 7.60
CA PRO A 185 23.55 -0.66 8.03
C PRO A 185 22.66 0.53 7.66
N VAL A 186 21.50 0.22 7.08
CA VAL A 186 20.42 1.15 6.76
C VAL A 186 19.27 0.79 7.68
N ASP A 187 18.79 1.76 8.46
CA ASP A 187 17.60 1.55 9.28
C ASP A 187 16.36 1.43 8.41
N TRP A 188 15.38 0.66 8.86
CA TRP A 188 14.13 0.45 8.14
C TRP A 188 13.47 1.76 7.71
N GLY A 189 13.28 2.69 8.66
CA GLY A 189 12.69 4.00 8.38
C GLY A 189 13.51 4.83 7.38
N ASP A 190 14.84 4.81 7.49
CA ASP A 190 15.74 5.52 6.57
C ASP A 190 15.73 4.89 5.17
N GLY A 191 15.61 3.56 5.10
CA GLY A 191 15.46 2.80 3.87
C GLY A 191 14.22 3.26 3.11
N ILE A 192 13.08 3.31 3.80
CA ILE A 192 11.82 3.81 3.25
C ILE A 192 11.94 5.28 2.84
N ALA A 193 12.50 6.15 3.69
CA ALA A 193 12.70 7.56 3.35
C ALA A 193 13.57 7.76 2.09
N SER A 194 14.57 6.89 1.90
CA SER A 194 15.47 6.93 0.75
C SER A 194 14.84 6.49 -0.57
N THR A 195 13.64 5.89 -0.53
CA THR A 195 12.88 5.54 -1.74
C THR A 195 12.26 6.75 -2.44
N GLY A 196 12.16 7.89 -1.75
CA GLY A 196 11.48 9.08 -2.27
C GLY A 196 9.96 8.94 -2.33
N LEU A 197 9.40 7.85 -1.82
CA LEU A 197 7.96 7.61 -1.77
C LEU A 197 7.34 8.45 -0.65
N ALA A 198 6.34 9.27 -0.99
CA ALA A 198 5.71 10.19 -0.05
C ALA A 198 4.87 9.47 1.04
N SER A 199 4.25 8.33 0.71
CA SER A 199 3.47 7.51 1.65
C SER A 199 3.28 6.07 1.12
N PRO A 200 4.34 5.23 1.10
CA PRO A 200 4.23 3.85 0.62
C PRO A 200 3.63 2.92 1.67
N ASP A 201 2.83 1.94 1.25
CA ASP A 201 2.48 0.82 2.13
C ASP A 201 3.72 -0.05 2.44
N VAL A 202 3.65 -0.89 3.48
CA VAL A 202 4.79 -1.69 3.96
C VAL A 202 5.37 -2.59 2.88
N ALA A 203 4.53 -3.16 2.00
CA ALA A 203 5.00 -4.07 0.95
C ALA A 203 5.73 -3.30 -0.16
N HIS A 204 5.21 -2.16 -0.60
CA HIS A 204 5.85 -1.28 -1.57
C HIS A 204 7.13 -0.66 -1.03
N ALA A 205 7.09 -0.15 0.20
CA ALA A 205 8.24 0.43 0.88
C ALA A 205 9.37 -0.60 1.00
N LEU A 206 9.03 -1.84 1.35
CA LEU A 206 9.98 -2.94 1.46
C LEU A 206 10.53 -3.36 0.10
N ARG A 207 9.70 -3.50 -0.94
CA ARG A 207 10.19 -3.81 -2.31
C ARG A 207 11.17 -2.74 -2.79
N ALA A 208 10.78 -1.47 -2.71
CA ALA A 208 11.63 -0.35 -3.13
C ALA A 208 12.93 -0.27 -2.32
N THR A 209 12.89 -0.52 -1.01
CA THR A 209 14.09 -0.56 -0.16
C THR A 209 14.98 -1.77 -0.48
N THR A 210 14.38 -2.91 -0.84
CA THR A 210 15.09 -4.14 -1.22
C THR A 210 15.95 -3.97 -2.47
N ASP A 211 15.55 -3.07 -3.38
CA ASP A 211 16.32 -2.69 -4.56
C ASP A 211 17.51 -1.75 -4.22
N LEU A 212 17.61 -1.28 -2.98
CA LEU A 212 18.68 -0.37 -2.51
C LEU A 212 19.70 -1.06 -1.60
N VAL A 213 19.48 -2.33 -1.23
CA VAL A 213 20.32 -3.06 -0.27
C VAL A 213 20.74 -4.43 -0.80
N GLN A 214 21.90 -4.90 -0.35
CA GLN A 214 22.43 -6.21 -0.72
C GLN A 214 21.78 -7.33 0.10
N ALA A 215 21.54 -7.11 1.39
CA ALA A 215 20.92 -8.08 2.30
C ALA A 215 19.97 -7.41 3.28
N ILE A 216 19.06 -8.21 3.84
CA ILE A 216 18.08 -7.79 4.84
C ILE A 216 18.32 -8.59 6.12
N ILE A 217 18.39 -7.91 7.25
CA ILE A 217 18.43 -8.51 8.58
C ILE A 217 17.16 -8.12 9.33
N ILE A 218 16.44 -9.12 9.80
CA ILE A 218 15.33 -8.94 10.74
C ILE A 218 15.85 -9.30 12.13
N LEU A 219 15.95 -8.30 13.00
CA LEU A 219 16.39 -8.47 14.37
C LEU A 219 15.18 -8.75 15.27
N LEU A 220 15.09 -10.00 15.70
CA LEU A 220 14.08 -10.53 16.60
C LEU A 220 14.54 -10.33 18.04
N THR A 221 13.96 -9.33 18.70
CA THR A 221 14.09 -9.10 20.14
C THR A 221 12.75 -9.40 20.82
N PRO A 222 12.75 -9.98 22.03
CA PRO A 222 11.51 -10.17 22.76
C PRO A 222 10.99 -8.81 23.27
N ASP A 223 9.73 -8.51 23.02
CA ASP A 223 8.96 -7.47 23.69
C ASP A 223 8.46 -7.97 25.07
N ASP A 224 7.56 -7.23 25.73
CA ASP A 224 7.12 -7.44 27.11
C ASP A 224 6.51 -8.83 27.39
N ASP A 225 5.92 -9.48 26.38
CA ASP A 225 5.31 -10.81 26.45
C ASP A 225 6.27 -11.95 26.06
N GLY A 226 7.54 -11.63 25.79
CA GLY A 226 8.57 -12.59 25.37
C GLY A 226 8.54 -12.92 23.87
N LYS A 227 7.64 -12.30 23.10
CA LYS A 227 7.51 -12.48 21.65
C LYS A 227 8.05 -11.28 20.90
N PRO A 228 8.46 -11.41 19.63
CA PRO A 228 8.81 -10.23 18.84
C PRO A 228 7.55 -9.43 18.51
N SER A 229 7.73 -8.12 18.36
CA SER A 229 6.68 -7.21 17.90
C SER A 229 5.97 -7.75 16.65
N SER A 230 4.64 -7.61 16.62
CA SER A 230 3.81 -7.97 15.46
C SER A 230 4.29 -7.29 14.18
N ASN A 231 4.76 -6.04 14.26
CA ASN A 231 5.28 -5.31 13.09
C ASN A 231 6.52 -6.01 12.53
N VAL A 232 7.47 -6.37 13.38
CA VAL A 232 8.70 -7.08 12.99
C VAL A 232 8.38 -8.46 12.40
N LEU A 233 7.36 -9.16 12.92
CA LEU A 233 6.90 -10.44 12.37
C LEU A 233 6.29 -10.31 10.97
N VAL A 234 5.49 -9.27 10.73
CA VAL A 234 4.93 -8.99 9.40
C VAL A 234 6.05 -8.63 8.42
N GLU A 235 6.98 -7.76 8.83
CA GLU A 235 8.17 -7.40 8.03
C GLU A 235 9.02 -8.63 7.72
N ALA A 236 9.20 -9.55 8.68
CA ALA A 236 9.90 -10.81 8.46
C ALA A 236 9.24 -11.64 7.35
N GLY A 237 7.93 -11.84 7.43
CA GLY A 237 7.17 -12.59 6.43
C GLY A 237 7.28 -11.98 5.04
N LEU A 238 7.13 -10.65 4.94
CA LEU A 238 7.23 -9.96 3.66
C LEU A 238 8.66 -10.01 3.07
N ALA A 239 9.70 -9.82 3.91
CA ALA A 239 11.09 -9.88 3.46
C ALA A 239 11.46 -11.26 2.94
N LEU A 240 11.00 -12.32 3.61
CA LEU A 240 11.16 -13.70 3.16
C LEU A 240 10.43 -13.99 1.85
N GLY A 241 9.26 -13.39 1.63
CA GLY A 241 8.54 -13.52 0.37
C GLY A 241 9.19 -12.78 -0.80
N ILE A 242 9.81 -11.61 -0.54
CA ILE A 242 10.39 -10.75 -1.58
C ILE A 242 11.84 -11.15 -1.92
N ALA A 243 12.65 -11.47 -0.91
CA ALA A 243 14.08 -11.70 -1.06
C ALA A 243 14.59 -12.85 -0.16
N PRO A 244 14.09 -14.08 -0.35
CA PRO A 244 14.39 -15.23 0.52
C PRO A 244 15.88 -15.53 0.62
N ASP A 245 16.62 -15.49 -0.50
CA ASP A 245 18.04 -15.89 -0.55
C ASP A 245 18.99 -14.90 0.16
N ARG A 246 18.50 -13.72 0.53
CA ARG A 246 19.29 -12.64 1.13
C ARG A 246 18.64 -11.99 2.35
N THR A 247 17.65 -12.67 2.92
CA THR A 247 16.99 -12.28 4.18
C THR A 247 17.47 -13.18 5.32
N LEU A 248 17.95 -12.57 6.40
CA LEU A 248 18.47 -13.25 7.58
C LEU A 248 17.59 -12.92 8.79
N LEU A 249 17.06 -13.94 9.45
CA LEU A 249 16.42 -13.80 10.76
C LEU A 249 17.48 -13.96 11.86
N VAL A 250 17.63 -12.94 12.69
CA VAL A 250 18.65 -12.89 13.74
C VAL A 250 17.97 -12.61 15.08
N ALA A 251 18.26 -13.42 16.10
CA ALA A 251 17.80 -13.18 17.46
C ALA A 251 19.00 -13.03 18.40
N THR A 252 18.97 -12.02 19.28
CA THR A 252 19.99 -11.85 20.34
C THR A 252 19.67 -12.64 21.61
N HIS A 253 18.42 -13.11 21.72
CA HIS A 253 17.90 -13.82 22.89
C HIS A 253 17.02 -15.01 22.49
N GLU A 254 16.51 -15.75 23.46
CA GLU A 254 15.42 -16.69 23.20
C GLU A 254 14.15 -15.91 22.88
N VAL A 255 13.52 -16.25 21.78
CA VAL A 255 12.30 -15.59 21.33
C VAL A 255 11.32 -16.66 20.88
N GLU A 256 10.09 -16.58 21.39
CA GLU A 256 9.03 -17.50 20.99
C GLU A 256 8.48 -17.07 19.61
N LEU A 257 8.62 -17.94 18.62
CA LEU A 257 8.23 -17.64 17.24
C LEU A 257 6.95 -18.38 16.83
N PRO A 258 6.12 -17.78 15.97
CA PRO A 258 5.00 -18.49 15.35
C PRO A 258 5.48 -19.69 14.53
N ALA A 259 4.69 -20.76 14.49
CA ALA A 259 5.01 -22.02 13.81
C ALA A 259 5.46 -21.82 12.35
N ILE A 260 4.88 -20.83 11.66
CA ILE A 260 5.19 -20.51 10.25
C ILE A 260 6.64 -20.03 10.03
N LEU A 261 7.32 -19.52 11.07
CA LEU A 261 8.71 -19.04 10.99
C LEU A 261 9.72 -20.03 11.60
N MET A 262 9.27 -21.14 12.20
CA MET A 262 10.17 -22.10 12.86
C MET A 262 11.12 -22.79 11.88
N ASP A 263 10.69 -22.99 10.63
CA ASP A 263 11.48 -23.68 9.59
C ASP A 263 12.46 -22.76 8.85
N VAL A 264 12.41 -21.44 9.09
CA VAL A 264 13.17 -20.43 8.31
C VAL A 264 14.63 -20.26 8.79
N GLY A 265 15.04 -20.96 9.86
CA GLY A 265 16.44 -21.03 10.28
C GLY A 265 16.96 -19.73 10.91
N VAL A 266 16.48 -19.43 12.11
CA VAL A 266 16.90 -18.26 12.90
C VAL A 266 18.32 -18.41 13.43
N ILE A 267 19.12 -17.35 13.29
CA ILE A 267 20.49 -17.29 13.81
C ILE A 267 20.46 -16.67 15.20
N ARG A 268 20.90 -17.41 16.21
CA ARG A 268 21.09 -16.87 17.55
C ARG A 268 22.43 -16.14 17.61
N LEU A 269 22.39 -14.82 17.52
CA LEU A 269 23.55 -13.95 17.62
C LEU A 269 23.97 -13.82 19.07
N SER A 270 25.27 -14.00 19.34
CA SER A 270 25.82 -13.77 20.66
C SER A 270 27.20 -13.11 20.69
N ASP A 271 27.71 -12.80 21.88
CA ASP A 271 29.05 -12.24 22.10
C ASP A 271 30.17 -13.23 21.78
N SER A 272 29.84 -14.51 21.57
CA SER A 272 30.80 -15.50 21.11
C SER A 272 31.25 -15.25 19.66
N VAL A 273 32.55 -15.37 19.41
CA VAL A 273 33.12 -15.27 18.05
C VAL A 273 32.51 -16.30 17.09
N ALA A 274 32.15 -17.48 17.60
CA ALA A 274 31.50 -18.53 16.81
C ALA A 274 30.13 -18.08 16.29
N SER A 275 29.29 -17.49 17.16
CA SER A 275 27.98 -16.97 16.76
C SER A 275 28.12 -15.79 15.78
N ARG A 276 29.01 -14.83 16.06
CA ARG A 276 29.32 -13.71 15.17
C ARG A 276 29.76 -14.18 13.77
N ASN A 277 30.57 -15.24 13.70
CA ASN A 277 30.95 -15.89 12.44
C ASN A 277 29.76 -16.52 11.71
N GLY A 278 28.74 -17.02 12.43
CA GLY A 278 27.52 -17.56 11.83
C GLY A 278 26.70 -16.51 11.08
N VAL A 279 26.59 -15.29 11.61
CA VAL A 279 25.97 -14.15 10.91
C VAL A 279 26.86 -13.67 9.77
N ARG A 280 28.16 -13.49 10.03
CA ARG A 280 29.14 -13.07 9.02
C ARG A 280 29.11 -13.97 7.78
N SER A 281 29.13 -15.29 7.96
CA SER A 281 29.17 -16.26 6.85
C SER A 281 27.92 -16.17 5.98
N ARG A 282 26.73 -15.99 6.58
CA ARG A 282 25.48 -15.82 5.83
C ARG A 282 25.40 -14.50 5.10
N LEU A 283 25.93 -13.42 5.67
CA LEU A 283 26.04 -12.15 4.97
C LEU A 283 26.96 -12.26 3.73
N VAL A 284 28.06 -13.02 3.81
CA VAL A 284 28.87 -13.34 2.63
C VAL A 284 28.05 -14.14 1.61
N SER A 285 27.31 -15.17 2.04
CA SER A 285 26.44 -15.95 1.14
C SER A 285 25.34 -15.10 0.48
N ALA A 286 24.83 -14.08 1.18
CA ALA A 286 23.88 -13.09 0.66
C ALA A 286 24.53 -12.05 -0.27
N GLY A 287 25.83 -12.19 -0.57
CA GLY A 287 26.57 -11.32 -1.50
C GLY A 287 27.19 -10.08 -0.86
N CYS A 288 27.24 -9.97 0.47
CA CYS A 288 27.81 -8.80 1.13
C CYS A 288 29.34 -8.77 1.07
N GLU A 289 29.91 -7.60 0.74
CA GLU A 289 31.35 -7.38 0.73
C GLU A 289 31.85 -7.08 2.15
N ILE A 290 32.31 -8.12 2.85
CA ILE A 290 32.83 -8.01 4.22
C ILE A 290 34.32 -7.71 4.23
N SER A 291 34.74 -6.79 5.11
CA SER A 291 36.14 -6.45 5.32
C SER A 291 36.92 -7.64 5.89
N VAL A 292 37.94 -8.09 5.16
CA VAL A 292 38.80 -9.22 5.55
C VAL A 292 39.90 -8.77 6.53
N ARG A 293 40.24 -7.48 6.56
CA ARG A 293 41.37 -6.94 7.34
C ARG A 293 40.97 -6.53 8.76
N ASN A 294 39.70 -6.26 9.00
CA ASN A 294 39.23 -5.82 10.31
C ASN A 294 38.82 -7.02 11.17
N GLU A 295 39.38 -7.13 12.37
CA GLU A 295 39.01 -8.15 13.36
C GLU A 295 38.21 -7.59 14.55
N SER A 296 37.96 -6.27 14.60
CA SER A 296 37.26 -5.64 15.73
C SER A 296 35.82 -6.15 15.89
N TRP A 297 35.21 -6.67 14.82
CA TRP A 297 33.90 -7.30 14.84
C TRP A 297 33.82 -8.50 15.81
N LYS A 298 34.95 -9.13 16.18
CA LYS A 298 35.00 -10.26 17.12
C LYS A 298 34.60 -9.87 18.55
N VAL A 299 34.78 -8.60 18.91
CA VAL A 299 34.64 -8.10 20.30
C VAL A 299 33.81 -6.82 20.44
N VAL A 300 33.43 -6.17 19.33
CA VAL A 300 32.68 -4.91 19.36
C VAL A 300 31.24 -5.11 19.84
N GLY A 301 30.74 -4.19 20.67
CA GLY A 301 29.35 -4.20 21.14
C GLY A 301 29.05 -5.36 22.09
N HIS A 302 27.91 -5.26 22.78
CA HIS A 302 27.37 -6.31 23.63
C HIS A 302 26.12 -6.87 22.97
N LEU A 303 26.23 -8.04 22.35
CA LEU A 303 25.17 -8.67 21.55
C LEU A 303 24.23 -9.54 22.41
N ASP A 304 24.61 -9.82 23.66
CA ASP A 304 23.86 -10.71 24.60
C ASP A 304 23.19 -9.93 25.74
N ARG A 305 23.37 -8.59 25.78
CA ARG A 305 22.80 -7.77 26.83
C ARG A 305 21.35 -7.45 26.51
N ARG A 306 20.45 -7.78 27.45
CA ARG A 306 19.12 -7.18 27.53
C ARG A 306 19.27 -5.73 27.97
N SER A 307 18.51 -4.82 27.35
CA SER A 307 18.34 -3.48 27.89
C SER A 307 17.69 -3.59 29.27
N GLU A 308 18.39 -3.20 30.33
CA GLU A 308 17.82 -3.02 31.67
C GLU A 308 16.98 -1.74 31.63
N ARG A 309 15.72 -1.85 31.21
CA ARG A 309 14.76 -0.77 31.40
C ARG A 309 14.51 -0.66 32.91
N ALA A 310 14.71 0.55 33.44
CA ALA A 310 14.57 0.87 34.86
C ALA A 310 13.31 0.24 35.48
N GLU A 311 13.48 -0.37 36.65
CA GLU A 311 12.40 -0.84 37.52
C GLU A 311 11.26 0.21 37.60
N PRO A 312 9.98 -0.21 37.58
CA PRO A 312 8.85 0.70 37.73
C PRO A 312 8.78 1.20 39.17
N GLY A 313 9.64 2.15 39.51
CA GLY A 313 9.64 2.91 40.76
C GLY A 313 9.19 4.34 40.51
N ASP A 314 8.02 4.69 41.05
CA ASP A 314 7.55 6.07 41.28
C ASP A 314 7.42 7.02 40.09
N ALA A 315 6.81 6.57 38.98
CA ALA A 315 6.13 7.48 38.06
C ALA A 315 4.64 7.52 38.41
N GLN A 316 4.22 8.58 39.11
CA GLN A 316 2.83 8.93 39.35
C GLN A 316 2.01 8.89 38.04
N PRO A 317 0.74 8.46 38.08
CA PRO A 317 -0.08 8.45 36.88
C PRO A 317 -0.41 9.89 36.49
N ASP A 318 0.23 10.41 35.44
CA ASP A 318 -0.28 11.61 34.79
C ASP A 318 -1.47 11.21 33.91
N VAL A 319 -2.62 11.20 34.55
CA VAL A 319 -3.93 11.18 33.91
C VAL A 319 -4.34 12.64 33.71
N SER A 320 -3.93 13.25 32.59
CA SER A 320 -4.43 14.57 32.19
C SER A 320 -5.25 14.52 30.90
N ALA A 321 -6.56 14.69 31.11
CA ALA A 321 -7.61 15.21 30.23
C ALA A 321 -8.26 14.30 29.15
N PRO A 322 -9.59 14.07 29.21
CA PRO A 322 -10.40 13.46 28.14
C PRO A 322 -10.24 14.17 26.78
N VAL A 323 -10.04 15.50 26.81
CA VAL A 323 -9.81 16.38 25.65
C VAL A 323 -8.59 15.95 24.80
N ALA A 324 -7.65 15.18 25.37
CA ALA A 324 -6.51 14.66 24.62
C ALA A 324 -6.88 13.46 23.71
N ARG A 325 -7.99 12.74 23.95
CA ARG A 325 -8.33 11.51 23.21
C ARG A 325 -8.84 11.81 21.81
N VAL A 326 -9.84 12.67 21.68
CA VAL A 326 -10.36 13.06 20.36
C VAL A 326 -9.35 13.91 19.61
N ALA A 327 -8.63 14.81 20.30
CA ALA A 327 -7.57 15.60 19.70
C ALA A 327 -6.47 14.71 19.09
N TRP A 328 -6.04 13.67 19.80
CA TRP A 328 -5.08 12.69 19.28
C TRP A 328 -5.61 11.92 18.07
N VAL A 329 -6.90 11.54 18.07
CA VAL A 329 -7.53 10.90 16.90
C VAL A 329 -7.61 11.84 15.70
N LEU A 330 -7.83 13.14 15.92
CA LEU A 330 -7.82 14.14 14.85
C LEU A 330 -6.40 14.34 14.28
N GLU A 331 -5.38 14.39 15.14
CA GLU A 331 -3.97 14.45 14.72
C GLU A 331 -3.57 13.21 13.90
N CYS A 332 -4.09 12.04 14.27
CA CYS A 332 -3.86 10.78 13.57
C CYS A 332 -4.88 10.47 12.47
N TRP A 333 -5.79 11.40 12.13
CA TRP A 333 -6.94 11.09 11.28
C TRP A 333 -6.54 10.55 9.90
N HIS A 334 -5.45 11.07 9.35
CA HIS A 334 -4.92 10.58 8.08
C HIS A 334 -4.50 9.11 8.17
N ALA A 335 -3.80 8.71 9.24
CA ALA A 335 -3.40 7.32 9.46
C ALA A 335 -4.60 6.39 9.71
N VAL A 336 -5.67 6.92 10.34
CA VAL A 336 -6.96 6.20 10.49
C VAL A 336 -7.58 5.94 9.11
N LEU A 337 -7.63 6.94 8.24
CA LEU A 337 -8.13 6.78 6.87
C LEU A 337 -7.29 5.76 6.09
N GLU A 338 -5.96 5.77 6.20
CA GLU A 338 -5.09 4.78 5.53
C GLU A 338 -5.31 3.35 6.03
N THR A 339 -5.49 3.18 7.34
CA THR A 339 -5.83 1.89 7.95
C THR A 339 -7.21 1.41 7.49
N LEU A 340 -8.16 2.34 7.37
CA LEU A 340 -9.49 2.06 6.85
C LEU A 340 -9.46 1.73 5.35
N ARG A 341 -8.58 2.36 4.57
CA ARG A 341 -8.40 2.06 3.14
C ARG A 341 -7.90 0.63 2.93
N THR A 342 -7.02 0.16 3.81
CA THR A 342 -6.48 -1.21 3.75
C THR A 342 -7.53 -2.25 4.14
N SER A 343 -8.35 -1.96 5.14
CA SER A 343 -9.31 -2.92 5.69
C SER A 343 -10.69 -2.87 5.03
N SER A 344 -11.12 -1.69 4.58
CA SER A 344 -12.41 -1.45 3.95
C SER A 344 -12.35 -0.21 3.02
N PRO A 345 -11.83 -0.37 1.80
CA PRO A 345 -11.60 0.74 0.86
C PRO A 345 -12.85 1.59 0.60
N LEU A 346 -14.01 0.95 0.47
CA LEU A 346 -15.30 1.60 0.23
C LEU A 346 -15.75 2.47 1.41
N LEU A 347 -15.43 2.07 2.63
CA LEU A 347 -15.75 2.82 3.84
C LEU A 347 -14.81 4.01 4.00
N ALA A 348 -13.52 3.83 3.69
CA ALA A 348 -12.55 4.91 3.74
C ALA A 348 -12.89 6.03 2.75
N ALA A 349 -13.30 5.69 1.53
CA ALA A 349 -13.78 6.66 0.55
C ALA A 349 -15.04 7.40 1.04
N ALA A 350 -15.98 6.71 1.68
CA ALA A 350 -17.17 7.35 2.24
C ALA A 350 -16.88 8.31 3.40
N VAL A 351 -15.81 8.04 4.16
CA VAL A 351 -15.36 8.82 5.33
C VAL A 351 -14.38 9.94 4.95
N GLU A 352 -13.72 9.84 3.79
CA GLU A 352 -12.76 10.83 3.29
C GLU A 352 -13.40 12.21 3.02
N ASP A 353 -14.63 12.22 2.51
CA ASP A 353 -15.41 13.46 2.31
C ASP A 353 -16.00 14.03 3.61
N ALA A 354 -15.82 13.33 4.73
CA ALA A 354 -16.26 13.77 6.04
C ALA A 354 -15.20 14.65 6.70
N SER A 355 -15.61 15.79 7.25
CA SER A 355 -14.74 16.58 8.13
C SER A 355 -14.87 16.06 9.57
N PRO A 356 -13.80 15.47 10.16
CA PRO A 356 -13.84 15.05 11.55
C PRO A 356 -13.71 16.27 12.47
N MET A 357 -14.60 16.36 13.45
CA MET A 357 -14.63 17.44 14.43
C MET A 357 -14.76 16.90 15.84
N ALA A 358 -14.13 17.55 16.80
CA ALA A 358 -14.39 17.29 18.21
C ALA A 358 -15.71 17.95 18.63
N ASP A 359 -16.61 17.16 19.22
CA ASP A 359 -17.84 17.61 19.87
C ASP A 359 -17.51 18.06 21.32
N PRO A 360 -18.15 19.12 21.84
CA PRO A 360 -18.12 19.47 23.27
C PRO A 360 -18.34 18.31 24.27
N ALA A 361 -18.98 17.23 23.83
CA ALA A 361 -19.20 16.01 24.62
C ALA A 361 -18.08 14.95 24.54
N ASP A 362 -16.86 15.30 24.08
CA ASP A 362 -15.71 14.39 23.92
C ASP A 362 -15.97 13.23 22.93
N ARG A 363 -16.72 13.53 21.88
CA ARG A 363 -17.08 12.60 20.80
C ARG A 363 -16.50 13.06 19.47
N LEU A 364 -16.11 12.12 18.62
CA LEU A 364 -15.72 12.43 17.25
C LEU A 364 -16.98 12.56 16.38
N THR A 365 -17.23 13.74 15.81
CA THR A 365 -18.33 13.95 14.88
C THR A 365 -17.81 14.07 13.46
N LEU A 366 -18.26 13.17 12.60
CA LEU A 366 -18.01 13.23 11.16
C LEU A 366 -19.12 14.05 10.50
N VAL A 367 -18.73 15.14 9.84
CA VAL A 367 -19.66 16.09 9.23
C VAL A 367 -19.55 16.03 7.72
N TRP A 368 -20.67 15.78 7.05
CA TRP A 368 -20.78 15.83 5.58
C TRP A 368 -21.64 17.02 5.13
N PRO A 369 -21.44 17.51 3.90
CA PRO A 369 -22.39 18.39 3.23
C PRO A 369 -23.77 17.72 3.06
N GLU A 370 -24.86 18.48 3.04
CA GLU A 370 -26.23 17.93 2.91
C GLU A 370 -26.44 17.11 1.62
N GLU A 371 -25.73 17.45 0.54
CA GLU A 371 -25.72 16.74 -0.74
C GLU A 371 -25.08 15.34 -0.65
N SER A 372 -24.34 15.04 0.42
CA SER A 372 -23.56 13.81 0.59
C SER A 372 -24.25 12.78 1.52
N ALA A 373 -25.57 12.84 1.64
CA ALA A 373 -26.35 11.97 2.53
C ALA A 373 -26.16 10.46 2.27
N PHE A 374 -25.83 10.06 1.03
CA PHE A 374 -25.53 8.67 0.70
C PHE A 374 -24.22 8.19 1.32
N LEU A 375 -23.16 9.02 1.29
CA LEU A 375 -21.85 8.70 1.85
C LEU A 375 -21.91 8.58 3.38
N LYS A 376 -22.66 9.48 4.04
CA LYS A 376 -22.95 9.39 5.48
C LYS A 376 -23.58 8.04 5.87
N ARG A 377 -24.60 7.57 5.15
CA ARG A 377 -25.24 6.27 5.42
C ARG A 377 -24.27 5.10 5.23
N LYS A 378 -23.38 5.19 4.24
CA LYS A 378 -22.34 4.19 4.01
C LYS A 378 -21.34 4.16 5.17
N ALA A 379 -20.92 5.33 5.66
CA ALA A 379 -20.07 5.47 6.83
C ALA A 379 -20.71 4.90 8.10
N GLU A 380 -22.00 5.19 8.34
CA GLU A 380 -22.77 4.65 9.48
C GLU A 380 -22.83 3.12 9.47
N SER A 381 -22.99 2.50 8.28
CA SER A 381 -23.01 1.04 8.14
C SER A 381 -21.66 0.35 8.44
N GLY A 382 -20.56 1.11 8.38
CA GLY A 382 -19.20 0.64 8.60
C GLY A 382 -18.57 1.06 9.94
N ARG A 383 -19.38 1.54 10.90
CA ARG A 383 -18.90 2.13 12.17
C ARG A 383 -17.91 1.25 12.95
N ASP A 384 -18.09 -0.07 12.91
CA ASP A 384 -17.27 -1.02 13.68
C ASP A 384 -15.85 -1.12 13.07
N ALA A 385 -15.75 -1.12 11.74
CA ALA A 385 -14.47 -1.10 11.03
C ALA A 385 -13.75 0.25 11.20
N LEU A 386 -14.47 1.36 11.17
CA LEU A 386 -13.91 2.69 11.49
C LEU A 386 -13.38 2.74 12.94
N THR A 387 -14.12 2.19 13.88
CA THR A 387 -13.70 2.11 15.30
C THR A 387 -12.47 1.23 15.47
N GLN A 388 -12.39 0.12 14.74
CA GLN A 388 -11.25 -0.78 14.76
C GLN A 388 -10.01 -0.13 14.14
N ALA A 389 -10.15 0.61 13.04
CA ALA A 389 -9.07 1.37 12.43
C ALA A 389 -8.54 2.47 13.36
N MET A 390 -9.42 3.24 14.01
CA MET A 390 -9.01 4.22 15.03
C MET A 390 -8.23 3.58 16.17
N ARG A 391 -8.69 2.42 16.66
CA ARG A 391 -8.02 1.70 17.74
C ARG A 391 -6.65 1.16 17.32
N ALA A 392 -6.52 0.66 16.09
CA ALA A 392 -5.26 0.14 15.57
C ALA A 392 -4.19 1.23 15.46
N VAL A 393 -4.59 2.45 15.08
CA VAL A 393 -3.67 3.59 14.89
C VAL A 393 -3.36 4.29 16.21
N THR A 394 -4.39 4.57 17.01
CA THR A 394 -4.25 5.46 18.18
C THR A 394 -4.19 4.72 19.50
N GLY A 395 -4.52 3.42 19.53
CA GLY A 395 -4.70 2.63 20.75
C GLY A 395 -6.02 2.93 21.49
N ILE A 396 -6.80 3.90 21.03
CA ILE A 396 -7.97 4.46 21.71
C ILE A 396 -9.25 4.11 20.96
N SER A 397 -10.33 3.85 21.69
CA SER A 397 -11.69 3.81 21.13
C SER A 397 -12.45 5.05 21.57
N VAL A 398 -13.07 5.73 20.61
CA VAL A 398 -13.85 6.97 20.77
C VAL A 398 -15.21 6.74 20.11
N GLU A 399 -16.28 7.28 20.70
CA GLU A 399 -17.61 7.24 20.10
C GLU A 399 -17.65 8.13 18.84
N VAL A 400 -18.37 7.70 17.80
CA VAL A 400 -18.48 8.43 16.54
C VAL A 400 -19.92 8.85 16.28
N ALA A 401 -20.14 10.15 16.10
CA ALA A 401 -21.41 10.70 15.63
C ALA A 401 -21.31 11.11 14.16
N TYR A 402 -22.47 11.17 13.49
CA TYR A 402 -22.58 11.43 12.06
C TYR A 402 -23.59 12.56 11.83
N GLU A 403 -23.14 13.67 11.25
CA GLU A 403 -23.96 14.86 11.01
C GLU A 403 -23.94 15.30 9.53
N LEU A 404 -25.05 15.88 9.08
CA LEU A 404 -25.11 16.66 7.84
C LEU A 404 -25.13 18.14 8.23
N ARG A 405 -24.33 18.98 7.57
CA ARG A 405 -24.30 20.42 7.82
C ARG A 405 -24.38 21.20 6.51
N GLY A 406 -25.30 22.17 6.45
CA GLY A 406 -25.43 23.07 5.30
C GLY A 406 -24.21 23.97 5.13
N SER A 407 -23.84 24.24 3.87
CA SER A 407 -22.69 25.07 3.47
C SER A 407 -22.68 26.43 4.18
N ARG A 408 -21.63 26.72 4.95
CA ARG A 408 -21.41 28.04 5.53
C ARG A 408 -20.64 28.90 4.53
N THR A 409 -21.16 30.08 4.19
CA THR A 409 -20.45 31.08 3.37
C THR A 409 -19.04 31.31 3.93
N PRO A 410 -17.96 31.17 3.14
CA PRO A 410 -16.61 31.29 3.66
C PRO A 410 -16.34 32.71 4.16
N PRO A 411 -15.59 32.91 5.26
CA PRO A 411 -15.12 34.23 5.63
C PRO A 411 -14.12 34.70 4.57
N THR A 412 -14.33 35.92 4.06
CA THR A 412 -13.39 36.62 3.17
C THR A 412 -12.05 36.76 3.88
N THR A 413 -11.10 35.86 3.61
CA THR A 413 -9.73 35.99 4.09
C THR A 413 -9.05 37.04 3.24
N THR A 414 -8.89 38.24 3.78
CA THR A 414 -7.95 39.21 3.24
C THR A 414 -6.55 38.77 3.67
N TRP A 415 -5.85 38.11 2.76
CA TRP A 415 -4.42 37.84 2.90
C TRP A 415 -3.70 39.19 2.74
N THR A 416 -3.00 39.65 3.76
CA THR A 416 -2.07 40.77 3.65
C THR A 416 -0.66 40.19 3.61
N PRO A 417 0.03 40.24 2.45
CA PRO A 417 1.42 39.79 2.37
C PRO A 417 2.31 40.61 3.30
N THR A 418 3.20 39.95 4.03
CA THR A 418 4.17 40.57 4.95
C THR A 418 5.44 41.07 4.24
N VAL A 419 5.57 40.83 2.93
CA VAL A 419 6.69 41.26 2.09
C VAL A 419 6.11 41.79 0.78
N SER A 420 6.57 42.95 0.32
CA SER A 420 6.07 43.55 -0.93
C SER A 420 6.61 42.79 -2.14
N ASP A 421 5.85 42.78 -3.23
CA ASP A 421 6.22 42.12 -4.48
C ASP A 421 7.57 42.63 -5.03
N GLU A 422 7.89 43.90 -4.82
CA GLU A 422 9.17 44.51 -5.20
C GLU A 422 10.36 43.90 -4.45
N GLU A 423 10.18 43.54 -3.17
CA GLU A 423 11.22 42.94 -2.34
C GLU A 423 11.44 41.46 -2.71
N LEU A 424 10.39 40.74 -3.11
CA LEU A 424 10.49 39.39 -3.66
C LEU A 424 11.21 39.35 -5.00
N VAL A 425 10.89 40.27 -5.91
CA VAL A 425 11.55 40.38 -7.23
C VAL A 425 13.04 40.68 -7.04
N LYS A 426 13.39 41.59 -6.15
CA LYS A 426 14.79 41.92 -5.87
C LYS A 426 15.57 40.72 -5.32
N ARG A 427 14.98 39.98 -4.38
CA ARG A 427 15.62 38.79 -3.79
C ARG A 427 15.84 37.67 -4.81
N PHE A 428 14.88 37.50 -5.71
CA PHE A 428 14.96 36.54 -6.81
C PHE A 428 16.05 36.92 -7.83
N MET A 429 16.16 38.21 -8.17
CA MET A 429 17.19 38.70 -9.09
C MET A 429 18.61 38.59 -8.50
N ASP A 430 18.77 38.86 -7.20
CA ASP A 430 20.07 38.72 -6.50
C ASP A 430 20.51 37.26 -6.35
N GLU A 431 19.57 36.32 -6.17
CA GLU A 431 19.89 34.90 -5.98
C GLU A 431 20.23 34.17 -7.29
N PHE A 432 19.66 34.63 -8.42
CA PHE A 432 19.79 33.96 -9.72
C PHE A 432 20.53 34.77 -10.80
N ASP A 433 21.21 35.87 -10.44
CA ASP A 433 22.07 36.70 -11.31
C ASP A 433 21.43 37.01 -12.68
N SER A 434 20.15 37.40 -12.66
CA SER A 434 19.28 37.47 -13.84
C SER A 434 18.99 38.92 -14.25
N GLU A 435 19.10 39.23 -15.54
CA GLU A 435 18.75 40.55 -16.11
C GLU A 435 17.33 40.57 -16.71
N VAL A 436 16.55 41.62 -16.43
CA VAL A 436 15.20 41.83 -17.00
C VAL A 436 15.33 42.34 -18.43
N LEU A 437 14.85 41.54 -19.39
CA LEU A 437 14.75 41.97 -20.78
C LEU A 437 13.60 42.99 -20.94
N PRO A 438 13.79 44.08 -21.70
CA PRO A 438 12.72 45.00 -22.01
C PRO A 438 11.65 44.31 -22.87
N PRO A 439 10.37 44.67 -22.72
CA PRO A 439 9.29 44.08 -23.50
C PRO A 439 9.47 44.38 -24.99
N GLU A 440 9.31 43.36 -25.85
CA GLU A 440 9.35 43.53 -27.30
C GLU A 440 8.17 44.41 -27.78
N PRO A 441 8.39 45.32 -28.74
CA PRO A 441 7.32 46.15 -29.27
C PRO A 441 6.32 45.28 -30.07
N GLU A 442 5.05 45.42 -29.74
CA GLU A 442 3.93 44.76 -30.42
C GLU A 442 3.90 45.16 -31.92
N GLU A 443 3.99 44.18 -32.81
CA GLU A 443 3.73 44.38 -34.24
C GLU A 443 2.22 44.56 -34.45
N ASP A 444 1.80 45.78 -34.76
CA ASP A 444 0.44 46.11 -35.20
C ASP A 444 0.02 45.26 -36.41
N SER A 445 -1.12 44.57 -36.33
CA SER A 445 -1.85 43.98 -37.46
C SER A 445 -3.36 44.11 -37.32
#